data_AF-A0A5C6E3L3-F1
#
_entry.id   AF-A0A5C6E3L3-F1
#
_cell.length_a   1.000
_cell.length_b   1.000
_cell.length_c   1.000
_cell.angle_alpha   90.00
_cell.angle_beta   90.00
_cell.angle_gamma   90.00
#
_symmetry.space_group_name_H-M   'P 1'
#
loop_
_entity.id
_entity.type
_entity.pdbx_description
1 polymer ?
#
loop_
_entity_poly.entity_id
_entity_poly.type
_entity_poly.pdbx_seq_one_letter_code
_entity_poly.pdbx_strand_id
1 'polypeptide(L)'
;MSRDAQRGETADATLGCLATSGSVLITCSLLFFNASIVMALLNALEPLFPVWAQKPATLQFLLFATPVVMVVAEWMAIDFARNRFFRKLR
;
A
#
# COMPACT_ATOMS: atom_id res chain seq x y z
N MET A 1 17.32 -37.67 -18.44
CA MET A 1 16.52 -37.11 -17.34
C MET A 1 17.11 -35.76 -16.91
N SER A 2 17.14 -34.74 -17.79
CA SER A 2 17.89 -33.50 -17.50
C SER A 2 17.36 -32.19 -18.10
N ARG A 3 16.53 -32.19 -19.14
CA ARG A 3 16.04 -30.92 -19.74
C ARG A 3 14.72 -30.43 -19.15
N ASP A 4 13.79 -31.33 -18.84
CA ASP A 4 12.47 -30.92 -18.29
C ASP A 4 12.53 -30.48 -16.83
N ALA A 5 13.44 -31.07 -16.03
CA ALA A 5 13.69 -30.65 -14.64
C ALA A 5 14.29 -29.23 -14.57
N GLN A 6 15.30 -28.96 -15.39
CA GLN A 6 15.99 -27.66 -15.45
C GLN A 6 15.08 -26.53 -15.99
N ARG A 7 14.09 -26.87 -16.82
CA ARG A 7 13.07 -25.92 -17.30
C ARG A 7 12.02 -25.59 -16.23
N GLY A 8 11.69 -26.55 -15.37
CA GLY A 8 10.82 -26.34 -14.20
C GLY A 8 11.50 -25.44 -13.16
N GLU A 9 12.76 -25.71 -12.81
CA GLU A 9 13.52 -24.92 -11.82
C GLU A 9 13.72 -23.46 -12.25
N THR A 10 13.96 -23.21 -13.54
CA THR A 10 14.08 -21.85 -14.08
C THR A 10 12.74 -21.13 -14.19
N ALA A 11 11.65 -21.85 -14.47
CA ALA A 11 10.28 -21.31 -14.45
C ALA A 11 9.84 -20.94 -13.02
N ASP A 12 10.10 -21.79 -12.04
CA ASP A 12 9.78 -21.52 -10.63
C ASP A 12 10.63 -20.36 -10.07
N ALA A 13 11.92 -20.29 -10.43
CA ALA A 13 12.78 -19.17 -10.05
C ALA A 13 12.33 -17.84 -10.68
N THR A 14 11.93 -17.85 -11.96
CA THR A 14 11.43 -16.64 -12.62
C THR A 14 10.06 -16.21 -12.10
N LEU A 15 9.16 -17.14 -11.82
CA LEU A 15 7.88 -16.84 -11.14
C LEU A 15 8.11 -16.27 -9.73
N GLY A 16 9.05 -16.85 -8.97
CA GLY A 16 9.44 -16.35 -7.65
C GLY A 16 10.00 -14.92 -7.71
N CYS A 17 10.90 -14.65 -8.65
CA CYS A 17 11.47 -13.31 -8.89
C CYS A 17 10.41 -12.29 -9.32
N LEU A 18 9.47 -12.70 -10.19
CA LEU A 18 8.42 -11.82 -10.67
C LEU A 18 7.40 -11.51 -9.56
N ALA A 19 7.08 -12.51 -8.72
CA ALA A 19 6.23 -12.34 -7.54
C ALA A 19 6.87 -11.43 -6.48
N THR A 20 8.17 -11.60 -6.19
CA THR A 20 8.90 -10.71 -5.26
C THR A 20 9.01 -9.30 -5.81
N SER A 21 9.35 -9.14 -7.09
CA SER A 21 9.41 -7.81 -7.72
C SER A 21 8.04 -7.12 -7.71
N GLY A 22 6.97 -7.84 -8.01
CA GLY A 22 5.60 -7.33 -7.89
C GLY A 22 5.24 -6.92 -6.47
N SER A 23 5.60 -7.74 -5.48
CA SER A 23 5.37 -7.44 -4.06
C SER A 23 6.13 -6.18 -3.59
N VAL A 24 7.40 -6.03 -4.01
CA VAL A 24 8.21 -4.85 -3.70
C VAL A 24 7.62 -3.60 -4.36
N LEU A 25 7.21 -3.67 -5.63
CA LEU A 25 6.59 -2.55 -6.33
C LEU A 25 5.29 -2.11 -5.66
N ILE A 26 4.42 -3.08 -5.31
CA ILE A 26 3.17 -2.79 -4.59
C ILE A 26 3.48 -2.15 -3.24
N THR A 27 4.44 -2.69 -2.48
CA THR A 27 4.84 -2.14 -1.17
C THR A 27 5.39 -0.72 -1.31
N CYS A 28 6.25 -0.47 -2.29
CA CYS A 28 6.77 0.87 -2.58
C CYS A 28 5.67 1.84 -3.02
N SER A 29 4.71 1.40 -3.83
CA SER A 29 3.56 2.22 -4.21
C SER A 29 2.68 2.56 -3.01
N LEU A 30 2.36 1.59 -2.15
CA LEU A 30 1.59 1.82 -0.92
C LEU A 30 2.32 2.79 0.00
N LEU A 31 3.64 2.64 0.20
CA LEU A 31 4.45 3.57 0.99
C LEU A 31 4.48 4.98 0.39
N PHE A 32 4.58 5.09 -0.94
CA PHE A 32 4.57 6.37 -1.63
C PHE A 32 3.20 7.07 -1.54
N PHE A 33 2.11 6.34 -1.73
CA PHE A 33 0.76 6.86 -1.54
C PHE A 33 0.54 7.26 -0.09
N ASN A 34 0.96 6.44 0.88
CA ASN A 34 0.90 6.78 2.29
C ASN A 34 1.61 8.11 2.57
N ALA A 35 2.88 8.24 2.21
CA ALA A 35 3.65 9.45 2.47
C ALA A 35 3.09 10.69 1.76
N SER A 36 2.68 10.57 0.50
CA SER A 36 2.17 11.69 -0.30
C SER A 36 0.77 12.13 0.12
N ILE A 37 -0.14 11.20 0.40
CA ILE A 37 -1.50 11.50 0.86
C ILE A 37 -1.48 12.06 2.27
N VAL A 38 -0.65 11.52 3.18
CA VAL A 38 -0.49 12.08 4.54
C VAL A 38 -0.06 13.53 4.45
N MET A 39 0.97 13.85 3.66
CA MET A 39 1.45 15.23 3.53
C MET A 39 0.46 16.15 2.81
N ALA A 40 -0.20 15.66 1.76
CA ALA A 40 -1.23 16.44 1.08
C ALA A 40 -2.41 16.74 2.01
N LEU A 41 -2.82 15.76 2.82
CA LEU A 41 -3.89 15.91 3.80
C LEU A 41 -3.49 16.86 4.93
N LEU A 42 -2.28 16.73 5.47
CA LEU A 42 -1.74 17.65 6.48
C LEU A 42 -1.68 19.09 5.96
N ASN A 43 -1.22 19.31 4.74
CA ASN A 43 -1.19 20.64 4.13
C ASN A 43 -2.59 21.19 3.85
N ALA A 44 -3.53 20.34 3.44
CA ALA A 44 -4.92 20.76 3.21
C ALA A 44 -5.67 21.09 4.51
N LEU A 45 -5.36 20.39 5.61
CA LEU A 45 -5.98 20.62 6.92
C LEU A 45 -5.21 21.64 7.77
N GLU A 46 -3.98 22.00 7.42
CA GLU A 46 -3.20 23.05 8.07
C GLU A 46 -4.01 24.33 8.38
N PRO A 47 -4.75 24.93 7.42
CA PRO A 47 -5.53 26.14 7.69
C PRO A 47 -6.72 25.92 8.63
N LEU A 48 -7.15 24.67 8.82
CA LEU A 48 -8.26 24.29 9.70
C LEU A 48 -7.76 23.79 11.06
N PHE A 49 -6.44 23.69 11.28
CA PHE A 49 -5.92 23.12 12.51
C PHE A 49 -6.15 24.04 13.71
N PRO A 50 -6.90 23.56 14.72
CA PRO A 50 -7.04 24.31 15.96
C PRO A 50 -5.70 24.38 16.70
N VAL A 51 -5.49 25.40 17.51
CA VAL A 51 -4.19 25.77 18.13
C VAL A 51 -3.52 24.60 18.89
N TRP A 52 -4.28 23.63 19.39
CA TRP A 52 -3.78 22.44 20.07
C TRP A 52 -3.18 21.37 19.14
N ALA A 53 -3.57 21.37 17.87
CA ALA A 53 -3.07 20.46 16.83
C ALA A 53 -1.72 20.91 16.22
N GLN A 54 -1.34 22.18 16.40
CA GLN A 54 -0.03 22.71 15.98
C GLN A 54 1.13 22.29 16.90
N LYS A 55 0.83 21.58 18.00
CA LYS A 55 1.87 21.07 18.90
C LYS A 55 2.70 19.98 18.19
N PRO A 56 4.04 20.00 18.31
CA PRO A 56 4.91 19.04 17.62
C PRO A 56 4.61 17.58 18.00
N ALA A 57 4.20 17.33 19.25
CA ALA A 57 3.78 16.00 19.70
C ALA A 57 2.52 15.49 18.98
N THR A 58 1.55 16.37 18.71
CA THR A 58 0.33 16.01 17.98
C THR A 58 0.63 15.72 16.51
N LEU A 59 1.51 16.53 15.90
CA LEU A 59 1.97 16.31 14.53
C LEU A 59 2.70 14.97 14.39
N GLN A 60 3.56 14.63 15.35
CA GLN A 60 4.28 13.35 15.39
C GLN A 60 3.30 12.18 15.53
N PHE A 61 2.29 12.30 16.41
CA PHE A 61 1.24 11.29 16.50
C PHE A 61 0.47 11.13 15.18
N LEU A 62 0.09 12.23 14.51
CA LEU A 62 -0.61 12.19 13.23
C LEU A 62 0.24 11.54 12.12
N LEU A 63 1.55 11.80 12.09
CA LEU A 63 2.47 11.20 11.13
C LEU A 63 2.56 9.67 11.29
N PHE A 64 2.32 9.14 12.49
CA PHE A 64 2.27 7.69 12.73
C PHE A 64 0.87 7.08 12.61
N ALA A 65 -0.19 7.80 13.00
CA ALA A 65 -1.55 7.31 12.94
C ALA A 65 -2.12 7.34 11.51
N THR A 66 -1.77 8.35 10.71
CA THR A 66 -2.30 8.52 9.35
C THR A 66 -1.91 7.36 8.43
N PRO A 67 -0.66 6.84 8.41
CA PRO A 67 -0.30 5.65 7.64
C PRO A 67 -1.16 4.43 8.00
N VAL A 68 -1.45 4.22 9.28
CA VAL A 68 -2.29 3.09 9.72
C VAL A 68 -3.71 3.22 9.17
N VAL A 69 -4.30 4.41 9.22
CA VAL A 69 -5.64 4.69 8.67
C VAL A 69 -5.66 4.54 7.15
N MET A 70 -4.61 5.02 6.46
CA MET A 70 -4.46 4.85 5.01
C MET A 70 -4.42 3.37 4.63
N VAL A 71 -3.62 2.55 5.32
CA VAL A 71 -3.53 1.10 5.07
C VAL A 71 -4.89 0.42 5.25
N VAL A 72 -5.68 0.83 6.25
CA VAL A 72 -7.05 0.34 6.42
C VAL A 72 -7.93 0.75 5.24
N ALA A 73 -7.82 1.98 4.75
CA ALA A 73 -8.56 2.46 3.58
C ALA A 73 -8.17 1.72 2.29
N GLU A 74 -6.87 1.46 2.09
CA GLU A 74 -6.34 0.65 0.98
C GLU A 74 -6.89 -0.78 1.05
N TRP A 75 -6.92 -1.39 2.23
CA TRP A 75 -7.54 -2.71 2.45
C TRP A 75 -9.03 -2.70 2.13
N MET A 76 -9.77 -1.68 2.56
CA MET A 76 -11.18 -1.51 2.24
C MET A 76 -11.40 -1.33 0.73
N ALA A 77 -10.54 -0.59 0.05
CA ALA A 77 -10.62 -0.39 -1.40
C ALA A 77 -10.36 -1.71 -2.15
N ILE A 78 -9.38 -2.50 -1.69
CA ILE A 78 -9.11 -3.83 -2.24
C ILE A 78 -10.29 -4.76 -2.00
N ASP A 79 -10.84 -4.79 -0.78
CA ASP A 79 -11.98 -5.65 -0.46
C ASP A 79 -13.23 -5.26 -1.27
N PHE A 80 -13.48 -3.96 -1.44
CA PHE A 80 -14.54 -3.45 -2.30
C PHE A 80 -14.32 -3.81 -3.77
N ALA A 81 -13.10 -3.62 -4.30
CA ALA A 81 -12.76 -3.99 -5.67
C ALA A 81 -12.93 -5.50 -5.88
N ARG A 82 -12.47 -6.32 -4.93
CA ARG A 82 -12.65 -7.76 -4.94
C ARG A 82 -14.13 -8.13 -4.96
N ASN A 83 -14.94 -7.59 -4.06
CA ASN A 83 -16.37 -7.89 -4.01
C ASN A 83 -17.09 -7.47 -5.31
N ARG A 84 -16.68 -6.35 -5.91
CA ARG A 84 -17.25 -5.85 -7.18
C ARG A 84 -16.86 -6.69 -8.39
N PHE A 85 -15.59 -7.10 -8.49
CA PHE A 85 -15.09 -7.93 -9.58
C PHE A 85 -15.57 -9.38 -9.48
N PHE A 86 -15.59 -9.97 -8.28
CA PHE A 86 -16.07 -11.35 -8.08
C PHE A 86 -17.60 -11.47 -8.26
N ARG A 87 -18.39 -10.40 -8.09
CA ARG A 87 -19.82 -10.38 -8.47
C ARG A 87 -20.07 -10.29 -9.97
N LYS A 88 -19.08 -9.92 -10.78
CA LYS A 88 -19.21 -9.76 -12.23
C LYS A 88 -18.78 -10.99 -13.02
N LEU A 89 -18.07 -11.93 -12.37
CA LEU A 89 -17.55 -13.17 -12.95
C LEU A 89 -18.39 -14.42 -12.58
N ARG A 90 -19.50 -14.24 -11.86
CA ARG A 90 -20.53 -15.25 -11.62
C ARG A 90 -21.82 -14.82 -12.31
#